data_AF-A0A5B7JI65-F1
#
_entry.id   AF-A0A5B7JI65-F1
#
_cell.length_a   1.000
_cell.length_b   1.000
_cell.length_c   1.000
_cell.angle_alpha   90.00
_cell.angle_beta   90.00
_cell.angle_gamma   90.00
#
_symmetry.space_group_name_H-M   'P 1'
#
loop_
_entity.id
_entity.type
_entity.pdbx_description
1 polymer ?
#
loop_
_entity_poly.entity_id
_entity_poly.type
_entity_poly.pdbx_seq_one_letter_code
_entity_poly.pdbx_strand_id
1 'polypeptide(L)'
;MALLRDMGAAYQQLAQYNCEKVIELLSALPTQHYRTGWVLSHIGKAYFEMNDYQQGVKFFSEVRECEPHRLHLMEYYSTALWHQQKEVQLSALAQVCVCVCVCLCLCVCMCMCVCVCVCV
;
A
#
# COMPACT_ATOMS: atom_id res chain seq x y z
N MET A 1 22.65 -10.08 -3.13
CA MET A 1 22.59 -8.62 -2.88
C MET A 1 22.07 -7.80 -4.08
N ALA A 2 21.47 -8.43 -5.10
CA ALA A 2 20.90 -7.69 -6.24
C ALA A 2 19.50 -7.10 -5.90
N LEU A 3 18.61 -7.90 -5.32
CA LEU A 3 17.22 -7.51 -5.01
C LEU A 3 17.07 -6.16 -4.28
N LEU A 4 17.77 -5.97 -3.16
CA LEU A 4 17.69 -4.73 -2.38
C LEU A 4 18.26 -3.53 -3.14
N ARG A 5 19.25 -3.75 -4.02
CA ARG A 5 19.80 -2.72 -4.88
C ARG A 5 18.77 -2.29 -5.93
N ASP A 6 18.07 -3.26 -6.52
CA ASP A 6 17.03 -3.00 -7.52
C ASP A 6 15.82 -2.28 -6.90
N MET A 7 15.41 -2.70 -5.69
CA MET A 7 14.36 -2.00 -4.92
C MET A 7 14.79 -0.58 -4.53
N GLY A 8 16.04 -0.39 -4.10
CA GLY A 8 16.59 0.93 -3.79
C GLY A 8 16.66 1.84 -5.02
N ALA A 9 17.07 1.30 -6.17
CA ALA A 9 17.09 2.02 -7.43
C ALA A 9 15.68 2.41 -7.87
N ALA A 10 14.70 1.50 -7.78
CA ALA A 10 13.30 1.80 -8.06
C ALA A 10 12.77 2.90 -7.14
N TYR A 11 13.06 2.85 -5.84
CA TYR A 11 12.64 3.89 -4.89
C TYR A 11 13.27 5.25 -5.20
N GLN A 12 14.54 5.28 -5.58
CA GLN A 12 15.23 6.50 -6.01
C GLN A 12 14.62 7.09 -7.29
N GLN A 13 14.28 6.25 -8.27
CA GLN A 13 13.62 6.70 -9.51
C GLN A 13 12.20 7.22 -9.25
N LEU A 14 11.49 6.64 -8.29
CA LEU A 14 10.19 7.14 -7.83
C LEU A 14 10.31 8.54 -7.21
N ALA A 15 11.34 8.76 -6.40
CA ALA A 15 11.63 10.10 -5.86
C ALA A 15 12.02 11.13 -6.94
N GLN A 16 12.53 10.66 -8.09
CA GLN A 16 12.84 11.47 -9.26
C GLN A 16 11.65 11.62 -10.23
N TYR A 17 10.47 11.10 -9.88
CA TYR A 17 9.25 11.08 -10.71
C TYR A 17 9.43 10.35 -12.06
N ASN A 18 10.43 9.48 -12.19
CA ASN A 18 10.67 8.71 -13.40
C ASN A 18 9.82 7.42 -13.40
N CYS A 19 8.51 7.59 -13.56
CA CYS A 19 7.52 6.54 -13.32
C CYS A 19 7.61 5.35 -14.29
N GLU A 20 7.96 5.60 -15.56
CA GLU A 20 8.10 4.54 -16.57
C GLU A 20 9.22 3.56 -16.20
N LYS A 21 10.39 4.09 -15.84
CA LYS A 21 11.54 3.26 -15.42
C LYS A 21 11.25 2.48 -14.15
N VAL A 22 10.46 3.05 -13.24
CA VAL A 22 10.07 2.35 -12.00
C VAL A 22 9.23 1.12 -12.33
N ILE A 23 8.27 1.24 -13.26
CA ILE A 23 7.41 0.12 -13.65
C ILE A 23 8.23 -0.96 -14.36
N GLU A 24 9.15 -0.58 -15.25
CA GLU A 24 10.07 -1.52 -15.89
C GLU A 24 10.95 -2.26 -14.87
N LEU A 25 11.59 -1.51 -13.96
CA LEU A 25 12.44 -2.10 -12.93
C LEU A 25 11.65 -3.01 -12.01
N LEU A 26 10.43 -2.62 -11.60
CA LEU A 26 9.59 -3.39 -10.68
C LEU A 26 8.95 -4.62 -11.35
N SER A 27 8.61 -4.55 -12.63
CA SER A 27 8.08 -5.69 -13.40
C SER A 27 9.15 -6.71 -13.78
N ALA A 28 10.43 -6.31 -13.83
CA ALA A 28 11.56 -7.21 -14.04
C ALA A 28 11.88 -8.10 -12.82
N LEU A 29 11.28 -7.85 -11.65
CA LEU A 29 11.50 -8.69 -10.47
C LEU A 29 10.87 -10.09 -10.61
N PRO A 30 11.43 -11.10 -9.93
CA PRO A 30 10.82 -12.43 -9.85
C PRO A 30 9.39 -12.35 -9.28
N THR A 31 8.50 -13.20 -9.79
CA THR A 31 7.06 -13.23 -9.45
C THR A 31 6.78 -13.34 -7.94
N GLN A 32 7.66 -14.01 -7.20
CA GLN A 32 7.59 -14.13 -5.74
C GLN A 32 7.72 -12.77 -5.03
N HIS A 33 8.54 -11.86 -5.57
CA HIS A 33 8.75 -10.53 -5.01
C HIS A 33 7.81 -9.48 -5.64
N TYR A 34 7.37 -9.70 -6.88
CA TYR A 34 6.40 -8.83 -7.52
C TYR A 34 5.07 -8.76 -6.76
N ARG A 35 4.57 -9.92 -6.27
CA ARG A 35 3.31 -10.01 -5.54
C ARG A 35 3.36 -9.44 -4.11
N THR A 36 4.52 -8.95 -3.67
CA THR A 36 4.62 -8.30 -2.35
C THR A 36 3.85 -6.99 -2.38
N GLY A 37 3.04 -6.69 -1.36
CA GLY A 37 2.26 -5.45 -1.34
C GLY A 37 3.13 -4.19 -1.38
N TRP A 38 4.43 -4.27 -1.06
CA TRP A 38 5.35 -3.13 -1.21
C TRP A 38 5.53 -2.75 -2.68
N VAL A 39 5.83 -3.73 -3.54
CA VAL A 39 6.07 -3.51 -4.98
C VAL A 39 4.79 -3.02 -5.65
N LEU A 40 3.67 -3.71 -5.44
CA LEU A 40 2.38 -3.34 -6.01
C LEU A 40 1.93 -1.94 -5.57
N SER A 41 2.15 -1.54 -4.31
CA SER A 41 1.80 -0.18 -3.86
C SER A 41 2.67 0.89 -4.52
N HIS A 42 3.95 0.62 -4.78
CA HIS A 42 4.85 1.55 -5.45
C HIS A 42 4.54 1.66 -6.95
N ILE A 43 4.14 0.55 -7.60
CA ILE A 43 3.62 0.56 -8.97
C ILE A 43 2.33 1.41 -9.03
N GLY A 44 1.39 1.18 -8.10
CA GLY A 44 0.16 1.97 -8.00
C GLY A 44 0.42 3.46 -7.82
N LYS A 45 1.42 3.82 -7.00
CA LYS A 45 1.86 5.22 -6.84
C LYS A 45 2.47 5.79 -8.12
N ALA A 46 3.31 5.04 -8.84
CA ALA A 46 3.87 5.48 -10.11
C ALA A 46 2.77 5.75 -11.15
N TYR A 47 1.74 4.89 -11.25
CA TYR A 47 0.58 5.14 -12.12
C TYR A 47 -0.23 6.37 -11.70
N PHE A 48 -0.37 6.60 -10.40
CA PHE A 48 -1.01 7.81 -9.88
C PHE A 48 -0.25 9.08 -10.30
N GLU A 49 1.07 9.08 -10.18
CA GLU A 49 1.92 10.21 -10.61
C GLU A 49 1.86 10.46 -12.13
N MET A 50 1.58 9.43 -12.93
CA MET A 50 1.34 9.53 -14.38
C MET A 50 -0.10 9.95 -14.75
N ASN A 51 -0.96 10.26 -13.77
CA ASN A 51 -2.40 10.53 -13.93
C ASN A 51 -3.24 9.36 -14.50
N ASP A 52 -2.70 8.15 -14.59
CA ASP A 52 -3.48 6.96 -14.95
C ASP A 52 -4.11 6.35 -13.70
N TYR A 53 -5.18 7.00 -13.24
CA TYR A 53 -5.93 6.57 -12.07
C TYR A 53 -6.55 5.18 -12.29
N GLN A 54 -6.91 4.81 -13.52
CA GLN A 54 -7.58 3.54 -13.82
C GLN A 54 -6.69 2.36 -13.50
N GLN A 55 -5.44 2.39 -13.95
CA GLN A 55 -4.45 1.35 -13.62
C GLN A 55 -4.06 1.40 -12.16
N GLY A 56 -3.86 2.60 -11.58
CA GLY A 56 -3.57 2.75 -10.15
C GLY A 56 -4.59 2.04 -9.26
N VAL A 57 -5.89 2.23 -9.52
CA VAL A 57 -6.97 1.58 -8.75
C VAL A 57 -6.92 0.06 -8.84
N LYS A 58 -6.57 -0.51 -10.00
CA LYS A 58 -6.44 -1.97 -10.16
C LYS A 58 -5.31 -2.51 -9.27
N PHE A 59 -4.11 -1.94 -9.35
CA PHE A 59 -2.98 -2.39 -8.55
C PHE A 59 -3.24 -2.24 -7.04
N PHE A 60 -3.86 -1.13 -6.61
CA PHE A 60 -4.23 -0.97 -5.20
C PHE A 60 -5.31 -1.94 -4.73
N SER A 61 -6.24 -2.35 -5.61
CA SER A 61 -7.19 -3.42 -5.28
C SER A 61 -6.49 -4.76 -5.07
N GLU A 62 -5.51 -5.11 -5.90
CA GLU A 62 -4.68 -6.31 -5.73
C GLU A 62 -3.84 -6.29 -4.44
N VAL A 63 -3.32 -5.11 -4.05
CA VAL A 63 -2.62 -4.93 -2.76
C VAL A 63 -3.53 -5.33 -1.60
N ARG A 64 -4.81 -4.92 -1.63
CA ARG A 64 -5.78 -5.23 -0.57
C ARG A 64 -6.15 -6.71 -0.52
N GLU A 65 -6.16 -7.38 -1.67
CA GLU A 65 -6.38 -8.84 -1.73
C GLU A 65 -5.19 -9.63 -1.19
N CYS A 66 -3.96 -9.17 -1.46
CA CYS A 66 -2.75 -9.85 -0.99
C CYS A 66 -2.47 -9.58 0.49
N GLU A 67 -2.59 -8.32 0.94
CA GLU A 67 -2.23 -7.88 2.29
C GLU A 67 -3.26 -6.87 2.83
N PRO A 68 -4.43 -7.34 3.32
CA PRO A 68 -5.51 -6.45 3.77
C PRO A 68 -5.17 -5.61 5.02
N HIS A 69 -4.08 -5.92 5.72
CA HIS A 69 -3.66 -5.26 6.96
C HIS A 69 -2.71 -4.08 6.69
N ARG A 70 -2.19 -3.96 5.47
CA ARG A 70 -1.25 -2.91 5.09
C ARG A 70 -2.01 -1.61 4.80
N LEU A 71 -1.82 -0.61 5.65
CA LEU A 71 -2.42 0.72 5.48
C LEU A 71 -1.53 1.70 4.69
N HIS A 72 -0.30 1.31 4.34
CA HIS A 72 0.67 2.18 3.69
C HIS A 72 0.25 2.51 2.24
N LEU A 73 0.45 3.76 1.80
CA LEU A 73 0.06 4.29 0.49
C LEU A 73 -1.45 4.27 0.17
N MET A 74 -2.32 3.94 1.13
CA MET A 74 -3.77 3.94 0.93
C MET A 74 -4.36 5.33 0.71
N GLU A 75 -3.64 6.38 1.12
CA GLU A 75 -3.97 7.78 0.81
C GLU A 75 -3.93 8.09 -0.70
N TYR A 76 -3.04 7.45 -1.46
CA TYR A 76 -3.02 7.56 -2.93
C TYR A 76 -4.17 6.79 -3.57
N TYR A 77 -4.56 5.67 -2.95
CA TYR A 77 -5.71 4.92 -3.41
C TYR A 77 -7.04 5.67 -3.17
N SER A 78 -7.20 6.31 -2.00
CA SER A 78 -8.40 7.09 -1.70
C SER A 78 -8.54 8.30 -2.62
N THR A 79 -7.45 9.01 -2.92
CA THR A 79 -7.47 10.12 -3.89
C THR A 79 -7.73 9.64 -5.32
N ALA A 80 -7.15 8.51 -5.74
CA ALA A 80 -7.43 7.92 -7.06
C ALA A 80 -8.90 7.51 -7.23
N LEU A 81 -9.52 6.95 -6.19
CA LEU A 81 -10.95 6.61 -6.18
C LEU A 81 -11.84 7.85 -6.22
N TRP A 82 -11.42 8.92 -5.53
CA TRP A 82 -12.12 10.21 -5.56
C TRP A 82 -12.14 10.80 -6.97
N HIS A 83 -11.00 10.77 -7.68
CA HIS A 83 -10.91 11.19 -9.09
C HIS A 83 -11.79 10.36 -10.04
N GLN A 84 -12.01 9.08 -9.75
CA GLN A 84 -12.90 8.20 -10.53
C GLN A 84 -14.38 8.29 -10.12
N GLN A 85 -14.74 9.10 -9.10
CA GLN A 85 -16.09 9.21 -8.56
C GLN A 85 -16.69 7.87 -8.08
N LYS A 86 -15.84 6.97 -7.57
CA LYS A 86 -16.25 5.65 -7.06
C LYS A 86 -16.54 5.70 -5.56
N GLU A 87 -17.60 6.42 -5.18
CA GLU A 87 -17.95 6.68 -3.77
C GLU A 87 -18.16 5.40 -2.96
N VAL A 88 -18.79 4.37 -3.53
CA VAL A 88 -19.03 3.08 -2.85
C VAL A 88 -17.72 2.40 -2.43
N GLN A 89 -16.73 2.38 -3.33
CA GLN A 89 -15.42 1.77 -3.05
C GLN A 89 -14.64 2.59 -2.02
N LEU A 90 -14.80 3.92 -2.06
CA LEU A 90 -14.18 4.84 -1.12
C LEU A 90 -14.75 4.66 0.30
N SER A 91 -16.07 4.57 0.45
CA SER A 91 -16.72 4.29 1.74
C SER A 91 -16.30 2.93 2.30
N ALA A 92 -16.25 1.90 1.46
CA ALA A 92 -15.79 0.58 1.86
C ALA A 92 -14.32 0.57 2.29
N LEU A 93 -13.45 1.33 1.61
CA LEU A 93 -12.05 1.52 2.03
C LEU A 93 -11.97 2.18 3.41
N ALA A 94 -12.71 3.27 3.63
CA ALA A 94 -12.71 4.00 4.89
C ALA A 94 -13.12 3.09 6.06
N GLN A 95 -14.16 2.28 5.89
CA GLN A 95 -14.60 1.34 6.92
C GLN A 95 -13.53 0.30 7.28
N VAL A 96 -12.81 -0.24 6.30
CA VAL A 96 -11.73 -1.20 6.54
C VAL A 96 -10.54 -0.55 7.24
N CYS A 97 -10.13 0.65 6.83
CA CYS A 97 -9.06 1.39 7.51
C CYS A 97 -9.41 1.68 8.99
N VAL A 98 -10.66 2.04 9.28
CA VAL A 98 -11.13 2.25 10.66
C VAL A 98 -11.19 0.93 11.43
N CYS A 99 -11.66 -0.15 10.82
CA CYS A 99 -11.68 -1.45 11.47
C CYS A 99 -10.27 -1.87 11.90
N VAL A 100 -9.29 -1.82 10.98
CA VAL A 100 -7.89 -2.18 11.28
C VAL A 100 -7.28 -1.28 12.35
N CYS A 101 -7.55 0.04 12.32
CA CYS A 101 -7.02 0.94 13.34
C CYS A 101 -7.64 0.68 14.73
N VAL A 102 -8.95 0.42 14.81
CA VAL A 102 -9.62 0.05 16.07
C VAL A 102 -9.10 -1.30 16.58
N CYS A 103 -8.87 -2.28 15.70
CA CYS A 103 -8.26 -3.55 16.06
C CYS A 103 -6.89 -3.33 16.69
N LEU A 104 -5.99 -2.57 16.05
CA LEU A 104 -4.66 -2.25 16.58
C LEU A 104 -4.74 -1.51 17.93
N CYS A 105 -5.64 -0.53 18.06
CA CYS A 105 -5.86 0.19 19.31
C CYS A 105 -6.35 -0.74 20.43
N LEU A 106 -7.30 -1.65 20.15
CA LEU A 106 -7.80 -2.65 21.09
C LEU A 106 -6.72 -3.65 21.49
N CYS A 107 -5.88 -4.07 20.55
CA CYS A 107 -4.74 -4.94 20.81
C CYS A 107 -3.74 -4.27 21.75
N VAL A 108 -3.36 -3.02 21.47
CA VAL A 108 -2.41 -2.26 22.30
C VAL A 108 -2.97 -2.02 23.69
N CYS A 109 -4.24 -1.62 23.82
CA CYS A 109 -4.81 -1.39 25.14
C CYS A 109 -4.96 -2.68 25.95
N MET A 110 -5.37 -3.81 25.36
CA MET A 110 -5.37 -5.11 26.05
C MET A 110 -3.95 -5.54 26.47
N CYS A 111 -2.94 -5.35 25.62
CA CYS A 111 -1.56 -5.64 25.96
C CYS A 111 -1.08 -4.79 27.14
N MET A 112 -1.38 -3.48 27.16
CA MET A 112 -1.08 -2.57 28.26
C MET A 112 -1.81 -2.96 29.56
N CYS A 113 -3.06 -3.42 29.46
CA CYS A 113 -3.81 -3.91 30.61
C CYS A 113 -3.14 -5.15 31.23
N VAL A 114 -2.75 -6.14 30.42
CA VAL A 114 -2.13 -7.38 30.92
C VAL A 114 -0.76 -7.12 31.54
N CYS A 115 0.08 -6.24 30.97
CA CYS A 115 1.37 -5.95 31.57
C CYS A 115 1.27 -5.11 32.86
N VAL A 116 0.22 -4.30 33.06
CA VAL A 116 -0.04 -3.69 34.39
C VAL A 116 -0.49 -4.75 35.41
N CYS A 117 -1.30 -5.73 35.01
CA CYS A 117 -1.81 -6.78 35.90
C CYS A 117 -0.75 -7.80 36.37
N VAL A 118 0.31 -8.05 35.59
CA VAL A 118 1.39 -8.99 35.97
C VAL A 118 2.50 -8.31 36.79
N CYS A 119 2.52 -6.97 36.85
CA CYS A 119 3.51 -6.20 37.60
C CYS A 119 3.02 -5.75 39.00
N VAL A 120 1.86 -6.24 39.46
CA VAL A 120 1.29 -6.00 40.81
C VAL A 120 1.31 -7.28 41.63
#